data_AF-A0A2T2WXQ9-F1
#
_entry.id   AF-A0A2T2WXQ9-F1
#
_cell.length_a   1.000
_cell.length_b   1.000
_cell.length_c   1.000
_cell.angle_alpha   90.00
_cell.angle_beta   90.00
_cell.angle_gamma   90.00
#
_symmetry.space_group_name_H-M   'P 1'
#
loop_
_entity.id
_entity.type
_entity.pdbx_description
1 polymer ?
#
loop_
_entity_poly.entity_id
_entity_poly.type
_entity_poly.pdbx_seq_one_letter_code
_entity_poly.pdbx_strand_id
1 'polypeptide(L)'
;MYISSETLLSRSDITQLIGERRVGLFIVDEAHIFTIWGKACRSDYWYLGTYLKWLRKSMAFPVAIFTATAIYGGIEDMYAQTRDSLNFIDPISYFGYVRRENLEMKD
;
A
#
# COMPACT_ATOMS: atom_id res chain seq x y z
N MET A 1 6.81 13.46 -4.61
CA MET A 1 7.63 12.65 -5.52
C MET A 1 6.87 11.36 -5.79
N TYR A 2 6.71 10.98 -7.05
CA TYR A 2 6.11 9.71 -7.44
C TYR A 2 7.19 8.80 -8.02
N ILE A 3 7.16 7.52 -7.67
CA ILE A 3 8.17 6.53 -8.07
C ILE A 3 7.53 5.16 -8.16
N SER A 4 7.99 4.32 -9.09
CA SER A 4 7.54 2.92 -9.17
C SER A 4 8.14 2.08 -8.03
N SER A 5 7.48 0.98 -7.70
CA SER A 5 7.98 0.04 -6.69
C SER A 5 9.34 -0.54 -7.06
N GLU A 6 9.60 -0.83 -8.33
CA GLU A 6 10.88 -1.38 -8.78
C GLU A 6 12.01 -0.35 -8.65
N THR A 7 11.76 0.91 -9.01
CA THR A 7 12.77 1.96 -8.90
C THR A 7 13.08 2.25 -7.42
N LEU A 8 12.07 2.18 -6.55
CA LEU A 8 12.27 2.29 -5.11
C LEU A 8 13.10 1.13 -4.55
N LEU A 9 12.79 -0.11 -4.94
CA LEU A 9 13.42 -1.32 -4.39
C LEU A 9 14.79 -1.63 -4.99
N SER A 10 15.06 -1.20 -6.23
CA SER A 10 16.37 -1.32 -6.88
C SER A 10 17.45 -0.45 -6.23
N ARG A 11 17.05 0.54 -5.41
CA ARG A 11 17.97 1.36 -4.63
C ARG A 11 17.92 0.93 -3.17
N SER A 12 19.06 0.46 -2.66
CA SER A 12 19.20 0.05 -1.26
C SER A 12 19.09 1.22 -0.28
N ASP A 13 19.43 2.43 -0.73
CA ASP A 13 19.41 3.65 0.09
C ASP A 13 18.48 4.71 -0.51
N ILE A 14 17.47 5.13 0.26
CA ILE A 14 16.52 6.17 -0.14
C ILE A 14 17.19 7.54 -0.33
N THR A 15 18.33 7.80 0.31
CA THR A 15 19.05 9.06 0.15
C THR A 15 19.51 9.27 -1.30
N GLN A 16 19.70 8.20 -2.07
CA GLN A 16 19.97 8.29 -3.50
C GLN A 16 18.79 8.86 -4.31
N LEU A 17 17.58 8.82 -3.76
CA LEU A 17 16.37 9.37 -4.37
C LEU A 17 16.06 10.78 -3.84
N ILE A 18 16.14 10.98 -2.52
CA ILE A 18 15.65 12.20 -1.87
C ILE A 18 16.77 13.12 -1.36
N GLY A 19 18.03 12.67 -1.38
CA GLY A 19 19.19 13.36 -0.79
C GLY A 19 19.13 13.34 0.74
N GLU A 20 19.51 14.46 1.35
CA GLU A 20 19.48 14.66 2.81
C GLU A 20 18.07 14.99 3.35
N ARG A 21 17.05 15.02 2.48
CA ARG A 21 15.68 15.36 2.87
C ARG A 21 15.07 14.25 3.73
N ARG A 22 14.13 14.65 4.59
CA ARG A 22 13.33 13.70 5.38
C ARG A 22 12.02 13.36 4.67
N VAL A 23 11.61 12.10 4.76
CA VAL A 23 10.28 11.65 4.35
C VAL A 23 9.25 12.23 5.32
N GLY A 24 8.29 13.00 4.81
CA GLY A 24 7.19 13.55 5.60
C GLY A 24 5.94 12.66 5.59
N LEU A 25 5.72 11.92 4.50
CA LEU A 25 4.61 10.99 4.32
C LEU A 25 5.00 10.00 3.22
N PHE A 26 4.70 8.72 3.42
CA PHE A 26 4.82 7.69 2.40
C PHE A 26 3.43 7.23 1.98
N ILE A 27 3.15 7.22 0.68
CA ILE A 27 1.85 6.81 0.15
C ILE A 27 2.04 5.57 -0.73
N VAL A 28 1.27 4.53 -0.44
CA VAL A 28 1.11 3.37 -1.31
C VAL A 28 -0.22 3.54 -2.04
N ASP A 29 -0.16 3.70 -3.35
CA ASP A 29 -1.35 3.78 -4.21
C ASP A 29 -1.62 2.41 -4.87
N GLU A 30 -2.85 2.18 -5.29
CA GLU A 30 -3.33 0.94 -5.91
C GLU A 30 -2.99 -0.34 -5.14
N ALA A 31 -3.24 -0.30 -3.83
CA ALA A 31 -2.83 -1.38 -2.93
C ALA A 31 -3.55 -2.72 -3.15
N HIS A 32 -4.60 -2.77 -3.99
CA HIS A 32 -5.21 -4.02 -4.40
C HIS A 32 -4.22 -5.00 -5.07
N ILE A 33 -3.14 -4.47 -5.65
CA ILE A 33 -2.05 -5.23 -6.28
C ILE A 33 -1.27 -6.11 -5.28
N PHE A 34 -1.36 -5.83 -3.97
CA PHE A 34 -0.65 -6.57 -2.92
C PHE A 34 -1.23 -7.95 -2.61
N THR A 35 -2.39 -8.27 -3.19
CA THR A 35 -3.15 -9.45 -2.80
C THR A 35 -3.01 -10.57 -3.82
N ILE A 36 -2.97 -11.80 -3.30
CA ILE A 36 -2.61 -13.02 -4.05
C ILE A 36 -3.65 -13.35 -5.13
N TRP A 37 -4.81 -12.71 -5.09
CA TRP A 37 -5.95 -12.93 -6.00
C TRP A 37 -6.16 -11.80 -7.02
N GLY A 38 -5.30 -10.78 -7.04
CA GLY A 38 -5.32 -9.76 -8.08
C GLY A 38 -4.76 -10.29 -9.41
N LYS A 39 -5.46 -10.03 -10.53
CA LYS A 39 -4.99 -10.30 -11.92
C LYS A 39 -3.61 -9.71 -12.26
N ALA A 40 -3.06 -8.84 -11.41
CA ALA A 40 -1.80 -8.13 -11.58
C ALA A 40 -0.88 -8.23 -10.33
N CYS A 41 -0.91 -9.35 -9.60
CA CYS A 41 -0.03 -9.56 -8.44
C CYS A 41 1.45 -9.40 -8.85
N ARG A 42 2.20 -8.61 -8.07
CA ARG A 42 3.63 -8.36 -8.29
C ARG A 42 4.44 -8.79 -7.07
N SER A 43 5.37 -9.72 -7.28
CA SER A 43 6.27 -10.24 -6.24
C SER A 43 7.05 -9.17 -5.49
N ASP A 44 7.32 -8.04 -6.16
CA ASP A 44 8.13 -6.94 -5.63
C ASP A 44 7.52 -6.31 -4.36
N TYR A 45 6.20 -6.36 -4.20
CA TYR A 45 5.51 -5.72 -3.08
C TYR A 45 5.67 -6.43 -1.73
N TRP A 46 6.05 -7.70 -1.71
CA TRP A 46 6.40 -8.42 -0.47
C TRP A 46 7.60 -7.78 0.24
N TYR A 47 8.53 -7.21 -0.52
CA TYR A 47 9.71 -6.54 0.05
C TYR A 47 9.39 -5.14 0.58
N LEU A 48 8.29 -4.52 0.14
CA LEU A 48 7.95 -3.15 0.54
C LEU A 48 7.67 -3.03 2.04
N GLY A 49 6.94 -3.99 2.63
CA GLY A 49 6.68 -3.99 4.08
C GLY A 49 7.96 -4.06 4.90
N THR A 50 8.91 -4.91 4.48
CA THR A 50 10.23 -5.02 5.12
C THR A 50 11.03 -3.74 4.91
N TYR A 51 11.08 -3.21 3.69
CA TYR A 51 11.75 -1.96 3.36
C TYR A 51 11.24 -0.78 4.21
N LEU A 52 9.92 -0.60 4.32
CA LEU A 52 9.31 0.43 5.15
C LEU A 52 9.65 0.25 6.63
N LYS A 53 9.66 -0.99 7.14
CA LYS A 53 10.07 -1.29 8.51
C LYS A 53 11.52 -0.89 8.78
N TRP A 54 12.44 -1.15 7.85
CA TRP A 54 13.83 -0.74 7.97
C TRP A 54 13.99 0.78 7.89
N LEU A 55 13.33 1.41 6.92
CA LEU A 55 13.39 2.85 6.73
C LEU A 55 12.83 3.60 7.95
N ARG A 56 11.77 3.07 8.58
CA ARG A 56 11.19 3.64 9.79
C ARG A 56 12.07 3.53 11.04
N LYS A 57 13.14 2.71 11.02
CA LYS A 57 14.15 2.69 12.09
C LYS A 57 15.07 3.90 12.04
N SER A 58 15.35 4.43 10.84
CA SER A 58 16.23 5.60 10.66
C SER A 58 15.46 6.92 10.62
N MET A 59 14.20 6.90 10.17
CA MET A 59 13.37 8.10 10.09
C MET A 59 11.89 7.81 10.35
N ALA A 60 11.26 8.55 11.27
CA ALA A 60 9.82 8.41 11.54
C ALA A 60 8.99 9.20 10.51
N PHE A 61 8.00 8.53 9.92
CA PHE A 61 7.00 9.13 9.02
C PHE A 61 5.70 8.30 9.02
N PRO A 62 4.53 8.93 8.79
CA PRO A 62 3.28 8.23 8.53
C PRO A 62 3.32 7.50 7.19
N VAL A 63 2.58 6.40 7.11
CA VAL A 63 2.34 5.68 5.86
C VAL A 63 0.83 5.62 5.66
N ALA A 64 0.38 5.97 4.45
CA ALA A 64 -1.01 5.86 4.05
C ALA A 64 -1.12 4.93 2.84
N ILE A 65 -2.21 4.16 2.79
CA ILE A 65 -2.51 3.25 1.71
C ILE A 65 -3.84 3.67 1.09
N PHE A 66 -3.90 3.69 -0.22
CA PHE A 66 -5.14 3.92 -0.96
C PHE A 66 -5.36 2.83 -2.01
N THR A 67 -6.62 2.43 -2.17
CA THR A 67 -7.06 1.56 -3.25
C THR A 67 -8.55 1.80 -3.51
N ALA A 68 -8.97 1.72 -4.77
CA ALA A 68 -10.38 1.80 -5.14
C ALA A 68 -11.10 0.46 -4.95
N THR A 69 -10.37 -0.66 -5.02
CA THR A 69 -10.89 -2.02 -4.93
C THR A 69 -10.24 -2.76 -3.76
N ALA A 70 -11.05 -3.34 -2.89
CA ALA A 70 -10.59 -4.24 -1.83
C ALA A 70 -11.73 -5.13 -1.40
N ILE A 71 -11.49 -6.45 -1.35
CA ILE A 71 -12.40 -7.39 -0.70
C ILE A 71 -12.16 -7.25 0.81
N TYR A 72 -13.20 -6.87 1.54
CA TYR A 72 -13.15 -6.74 2.99
C TYR A 72 -13.91 -7.90 3.65
N GLY A 73 -13.21 -8.66 4.49
CA GLY A 73 -13.74 -9.85 5.14
C GLY A 73 -13.85 -11.07 4.22
N GLY A 74 -14.20 -12.22 4.81
CA GLY A 74 -14.31 -13.50 4.10
C GLY A 74 -12.96 -14.21 3.87
N ILE A 75 -12.97 -15.23 3.02
CA ILE A 75 -11.78 -16.06 2.74
C ILE A 75 -10.72 -15.28 1.94
N GLU A 76 -11.15 -14.33 1.11
CA GLU A 76 -10.28 -13.52 0.26
C GLU A 76 -10.09 -12.10 0.81
N ASP A 77 -9.95 -11.97 2.14
CA ASP A 77 -9.81 -10.67 2.80
C ASP A 77 -8.51 -9.96 2.36
N MET A 78 -8.66 -9.07 1.38
CA MET A 78 -7.60 -8.27 0.82
C MET A 78 -7.08 -7.22 1.81
N TYR A 79 -7.95 -6.74 2.70
CA TYR A 79 -7.58 -5.78 3.73
C TYR A 79 -6.61 -6.43 4.73
N ALA A 80 -6.96 -7.61 5.25
CA ALA A 80 -6.10 -8.34 6.17
C ALA A 80 -4.75 -8.68 5.52
N GLN A 81 -4.77 -9.18 4.28
CA GLN A 81 -3.54 -9.49 3.52
C GLN A 81 -2.63 -8.27 3.33
N THR A 82 -3.21 -7.12 2.97
CA THR A 82 -2.44 -5.88 2.75
C THR A 82 -1.86 -5.34 4.05
N ARG A 83 -2.65 -5.32 5.13
CA ARG A 83 -2.21 -4.93 6.47
C ARG A 83 -1.01 -5.77 6.91
N ASP A 84 -1.14 -7.09 6.77
CA ASP A 84 -0.14 -8.04 7.25
C ASP A 84 1.14 -7.95 6.40
N SER A 85 1.01 -7.84 5.07
CA SER A 85 2.15 -7.71 4.15
C SER A 85 2.98 -6.44 4.39
N LEU A 86 2.32 -5.34 4.76
CA LEU A 86 2.99 -4.06 5.04
C LEU A 86 3.42 -3.90 6.51
N ASN A 87 3.20 -4.91 7.35
CA ASN A 87 3.49 -4.90 8.78
C ASN A 87 2.77 -3.76 9.54
N PHE A 88 1.53 -3.43 9.17
CA PHE A 88 0.75 -2.45 9.93
C PHE A 88 0.14 -3.07 11.17
N ILE A 89 0.43 -2.46 12.32
CA ILE A 89 -0.22 -2.79 13.59
C ILE A 89 -1.36 -1.78 13.77
N ASP A 90 -2.59 -2.28 13.73
CA ASP A 90 -3.83 -1.53 14.00
C ASP A 90 -3.96 -0.20 13.21
N PRO A 91 -4.04 -0.24 11.87
CA PRO A 91 -4.16 0.97 11.07
C PRO A 91 -5.56 1.60 11.19
N ILE A 92 -5.60 2.94 11.25
CA ILE A 92 -6.85 3.69 11.08
C ILE A 92 -7.36 3.42 9.66
N SER A 93 -8.57 2.86 9.57
CA SER A 93 -9.12 2.38 8.31
C SER A 93 -10.40 3.13 7.97
N TYR A 94 -10.49 3.58 6.72
CA TYR A 94 -11.67 4.24 6.16
C TYR A 94 -12.15 3.42 4.96
N PHE A 95 -13.43 3.05 4.97
CA PHE A 95 -14.05 2.31 3.88
C PHE A 95 -15.01 3.22 3.12
N GLY A 96 -14.80 3.35 1.81
CA GLY A 96 -15.65 4.16 0.94
C GLY A 96 -17.00 3.48 0.69
N TYR A 97 -18.04 4.30 0.49
CA TYR A 97 -19.34 3.80 0.04
C TYR A 97 -19.32 3.57 -1.48
N VAL A 98 -19.47 2.33 -1.90
CA VAL A 98 -19.37 1.94 -3.32
C VAL A 98 -20.64 2.31 -4.10
N ARG A 99 -21.82 2.24 -3.46
CA ARG A 99 -23.10 2.45 -4.13
C ARG A 99 -23.25 3.92 -4.52
N ARG A 100 -23.63 4.14 -5.78
CA ARG A 100 -23.91 5.46 -6.34
C ARG A 100 -25.42 5.62 -6.44
N GLU A 101 -25.98 6.58 -5.71
CA GLU A 101 -27.43 6.83 -5.69
C GLU A 101 -27.98 7.27 -7.04
N ASN A 102 -27.11 7.79 -7.91
CA ASN A 102 -27.45 8.25 -9.26
C ASN A 102 -27.28 7.16 -10.34
N LEU A 103 -27.05 5.89 -9.95
CA LEU A 103 -26.94 4.76 -10.86
C LEU A 103 -27.98 3.70 -10.48
N GLU A 104 -28.87 3.36 -11.43
CA GLU A 104 -29.72 2.17 -11.33
C GLU A 104 -28.99 0.98 -11.95
N MET A 105 -28.77 -0.07 -11.16
CA MET A 105 -28.36 -1.36 -11.71
C MET A 105 -29.62 -2.06 -12.24
N LYS A 106 -29.62 -2.43 -13.52
CA LYS A 106 -30.62 -3.35 -14.07
C LYS A 106 -30.10 -4.78 -13.88
N ASP A 107 -30.90 -5.60 -13.22
CA ASP A 107 -30.69 -7.05 -13.09
C ASP A 107 -30.86 -7.77 -14.44
#